data_AF-A0A285BY76-F1
#
_entry.id   AF-A0A285BY76-F1
#
_cell.length_a   1.000
_cell.length_b   1.000
_cell.length_c   1.000
_cell.angle_alpha   90.00
_cell.angle_beta   90.00
_cell.angle_gamma   90.00
#
_symmetry.space_group_name_H-M   'P 1'
#
loop_
_entity.id
_entity.type
_entity.pdbx_description
1 polymer ?
#
loop_
_entity_poly.entity_id
_entity_poly.type
_entity_poly.pdbx_seq_one_letter_code
_entity_poly.pdbx_strand_id
1 'polypeptide(L)'
;MIEFLKEFSFLAPYAATFGVAVAMVQLWRTATQAVTTFEDSTSKEYREITRRIPYKALVGIEMTDAEKNVALNEIYNYMDLCNEQIFLRKAKRVRKNTWNDWQEGMRLNFELPFFQVASNEILNRLPTTFNELRRVKESGYRTDPRKW
;
A
#
# COMPACT_ATOMS: atom_id res chain seq x y z
N MET A 1 -49.53 -9.81 31.85
CA MET A 1 -48.50 -10.03 30.79
C MET A 1 -48.78 -9.20 29.53
N ILE A 2 -50.00 -9.23 28.98
CA ILE A 2 -50.37 -8.43 27.79
C ILE A 2 -50.39 -6.91 28.09
N GLU A 3 -50.85 -6.48 29.27
CA GLU A 3 -50.80 -5.04 29.65
C GLU A 3 -49.38 -4.52 29.87
N PHE A 4 -48.51 -5.33 30.49
CA PHE A 4 -47.10 -4.99 30.72
C PHE A 4 -46.33 -4.75 29.41
N LEU A 5 -46.64 -5.49 28.34
CA LEU A 5 -46.03 -5.28 27.02
C LEU A 5 -46.54 -4.03 26.29
N LYS A 6 -47.77 -3.59 26.57
CA LYS A 6 -48.29 -2.32 26.03
C LYS A 6 -47.57 -1.11 26.63
N GLU A 7 -47.25 -1.16 27.92
CA GLU A 7 -46.51 -0.08 28.59
C GLU A 7 -45.12 0.16 28.00
N PHE A 8 -44.47 -0.84 27.38
CA PHE A 8 -43.15 -0.66 26.73
C PHE A 8 -43.22 -0.59 25.20
N SER A 9 -44.40 -0.67 24.60
CA SER A 9 -44.57 -0.61 23.14
C SER A 9 -44.03 0.69 22.52
N PHE A 10 -44.06 1.79 23.29
CA PHE A 10 -43.48 3.08 22.89
C PHE A 10 -41.95 3.07 22.81
N LEU A 11 -41.27 2.09 23.43
CA LEU A 11 -39.81 1.93 23.37
C LEU A 11 -39.34 1.18 22.11
N ALA A 12 -40.23 0.48 21.40
CA ALA A 12 -39.87 -0.29 20.21
C ALA A 12 -39.22 0.56 19.08
N PRO A 13 -39.69 1.79 18.76
CA PRO A 13 -39.01 2.66 17.81
C PRO A 13 -37.61 3.09 18.26
N TYR A 14 -37.40 3.27 19.57
CA TYR A 14 -36.10 3.62 20.14
C TYR A 14 -35.13 2.43 20.08
N ALA A 15 -35.60 1.22 20.35
CA ALA A 15 -34.80 0.00 20.22
C ALA A 15 -34.37 -0.25 18.76
N ALA A 16 -35.26 -0.04 17.79
CA ALA A 16 -34.94 -0.15 16.36
C ALA A 16 -33.90 0.90 15.94
N THR A 17 -34.09 2.16 16.35
CA THR A 17 -33.15 3.26 16.05
C THR A 17 -31.77 3.00 16.65
N PHE A 18 -31.72 2.51 17.90
CA PHE A 18 -30.47 2.14 18.56
C PHE A 18 -29.79 0.96 17.87
N GLY A 19 -30.56 -0.07 17.47
CA GLY A 19 -30.05 -1.20 16.71
C GLY A 19 -29.44 -0.80 15.37
N VAL A 20 -30.09 0.12 14.64
CA VAL A 20 -29.55 0.69 13.39
C VAL A 20 -28.26 1.47 13.64
N ALA A 21 -28.20 2.29 14.69
CA ALA A 21 -26.99 3.04 15.04
C ALA A 21 -25.81 2.10 15.37
N VAL A 22 -26.05 1.03 16.14
CA VAL A 22 -25.05 0.00 16.44
C VAL A 22 -24.59 -0.71 15.15
N ALA A 23 -25.52 -1.06 14.25
CA ALA A 23 -25.20 -1.68 12.97
C ALA A 23 -24.33 -0.75 12.08
N MET A 24 -24.63 0.56 12.04
CA MET A 24 -23.78 1.53 11.32
C MET A 24 -22.35 1.58 11.88
N VAL A 25 -22.21 1.61 13.21
CA VAL A 25 -20.89 1.58 13.87
C VAL A 25 -20.15 0.28 13.54
N GLN A 26 -20.85 -0.85 13.54
CA GLN A 26 -20.28 -2.15 13.19
C GLN A 26 -19.80 -2.17 11.73
N LEU A 27 -20.60 -1.71 10.78
CA LEU A 27 -20.23 -1.60 9.36
C LEU A 27 -18.99 -0.72 9.18
N TRP A 28 -18.93 0.42 9.86
CA TRP A 28 -17.78 1.32 9.81
C TRP A 28 -16.51 0.66 10.37
N ARG A 29 -16.61 -0.07 11.48
CA ARG A 29 -15.49 -0.84 12.05
C ARG A 29 -15.03 -1.95 11.11
N THR A 30 -15.95 -2.70 10.53
CA THR A 30 -15.63 -3.76 9.56
C THR A 30 -14.94 -3.20 8.31
N ALA A 31 -15.43 -2.08 7.77
CA ALA A 31 -14.78 -1.41 6.65
C ALA A 31 -13.37 -0.93 7.02
N THR A 32 -13.20 -0.37 8.22
CA THR A 32 -11.90 0.07 8.72
C THR A 32 -10.92 -1.10 8.87
N GLN A 33 -11.37 -2.23 9.41
CA GLN A 33 -10.56 -3.44 9.54
C GLN A 33 -10.17 -4.00 8.17
N ALA A 34 -11.09 -4.03 7.21
CA ALA A 34 -10.81 -4.49 5.84
C ALA A 34 -9.70 -3.67 5.17
N VAL A 35 -9.71 -2.34 5.34
CA VAL A 35 -8.64 -1.46 4.84
C VAL A 35 -7.31 -1.78 5.52
N THR A 36 -7.29 -1.93 6.85
CA THR A 36 -6.05 -2.27 7.58
C THR A 36 -5.48 -3.62 7.11
N THR A 37 -6.30 -4.67 7.04
CA THR A 37 -5.87 -6.00 6.56
C THR A 37 -5.33 -5.95 5.13
N PHE A 38 -5.94 -5.13 4.27
CA PHE A 38 -5.47 -4.92 2.90
C PHE A 38 -4.08 -4.25 2.89
N GLU A 39 -3.90 -3.15 3.61
CA GLU A 39 -2.62 -2.45 3.72
C GLU A 39 -1.51 -3.34 4.32
N ASP A 40 -1.86 -4.19 5.29
CA ASP A 40 -0.95 -5.19 5.86
C ASP A 40 -0.53 -6.27 4.85
N SER A 41 -1.44 -6.68 3.96
CA SER A 41 -1.12 -7.65 2.89
C SER A 41 -0.11 -7.09 1.89
N THR A 42 -0.27 -5.83 1.47
CA THR A 42 0.70 -5.14 0.61
C THR A 42 2.04 -4.97 1.33
N SER A 43 2.02 -4.69 2.63
CA SER A 43 3.25 -4.61 3.44
C SER A 43 3.95 -5.96 3.58
N LYS A 44 3.19 -7.07 3.57
CA LYS A 44 3.76 -8.42 3.56
C LYS A 44 4.44 -8.72 2.22
N GLU A 45 3.79 -8.38 1.11
CA GLU A 45 4.37 -8.55 -0.24
C GLU A 45 5.70 -7.80 -0.38
N TYR A 46 5.77 -6.56 0.10
CA TYR A 46 7.03 -5.80 0.19
C TYR A 46 8.13 -6.57 0.92
N ARG A 47 7.83 -7.16 2.09
CA ARG A 47 8.79 -7.93 2.88
C ARG A 47 9.24 -9.19 2.13
N GLU A 48 8.34 -9.87 1.42
CA GLU A 48 8.69 -11.05 0.64
C GLU A 48 9.62 -10.71 -0.54
N ILE A 49 9.38 -9.60 -1.25
CA ILE A 49 10.29 -9.13 -2.31
C ILE A 49 11.65 -8.76 -1.71
N THR A 50 11.66 -7.93 -0.67
CA THR A 50 12.90 -7.41 -0.06
C THR A 50 13.77 -8.54 0.49
N ARG A 51 13.18 -9.61 1.02
CA ARG A 51 13.93 -10.80 1.49
C ARG A 51 14.69 -11.54 0.39
N ARG A 52 14.23 -11.45 -0.86
CA ARG A 52 14.87 -12.10 -2.01
C ARG A 52 15.97 -11.23 -2.63
N ILE A 53 16.00 -9.94 -2.29
CA ILE A 53 17.07 -9.05 -2.74
C ILE A 53 18.37 -9.44 -2.03
N PRO A 54 19.46 -9.73 -2.78
CA PRO A 54 20.75 -10.03 -2.18
C PRO A 54 21.19 -8.89 -1.25
N TYR A 55 21.60 -9.23 -0.02
CA TYR A 55 22.08 -8.25 0.97
C TYR A 55 23.17 -7.34 0.39
N LYS A 56 24.04 -7.89 -0.46
CA LYS A 56 25.10 -7.15 -1.15
C LYS A 56 24.57 -5.97 -1.97
N ALA A 57 23.40 -6.12 -2.61
CA ALA A 57 22.73 -5.05 -3.36
C ALA A 57 22.21 -3.94 -2.43
N LEU A 58 21.81 -4.31 -1.20
CA LEU A 58 21.31 -3.36 -0.20
C LEU A 58 22.43 -2.53 0.43
N VAL A 59 23.63 -3.11 0.58
CA VAL A 59 24.79 -2.41 1.19
C VAL A 59 25.80 -1.85 0.18
N GLY A 60 25.59 -2.09 -1.12
CA GLY A 60 26.43 -1.53 -2.18
C GLY A 60 27.82 -2.15 -2.27
N ILE A 61 27.99 -3.42 -1.88
CA ILE A 61 29.24 -4.17 -2.06
C ILE A 61 29.23 -4.93 -3.38
N GLU A 62 30.41 -5.32 -3.85
CA GLU A 62 30.57 -6.03 -5.13
C GLU A 62 29.76 -7.33 -5.18
N MET A 63 29.09 -7.54 -6.31
CA MET A 63 28.26 -8.70 -6.59
C MET A 63 28.77 -9.42 -7.83
N THR A 64 28.67 -10.74 -7.81
CA THR A 64 28.82 -11.58 -9.00
C THR A 64 27.69 -11.31 -10.00
N ASP A 65 27.88 -11.67 -11.26
CA ASP A 65 26.85 -11.44 -12.28
C ASP A 65 25.56 -12.25 -12.02
N ALA A 66 25.69 -13.43 -11.40
CA ALA A 66 24.53 -14.19 -10.93
C ALA A 66 23.73 -13.43 -9.85
N GLU A 67 24.41 -12.85 -8.86
CA GLU A 67 23.77 -12.02 -7.81
C GLU A 67 23.13 -10.77 -8.40
N LYS A 68 23.79 -10.10 -9.37
CA LYS A 68 23.23 -8.94 -10.08
C LYS A 68 21.94 -9.29 -10.81
N ASN A 69 21.89 -10.44 -11.50
CA ASN A 69 20.69 -10.89 -12.21
C ASN A 69 19.53 -11.16 -11.25
N VAL A 70 19.79 -11.80 -10.11
CA VAL A 70 18.78 -12.00 -9.05
C VAL A 70 18.29 -10.66 -8.51
N ALA A 71 19.22 -9.75 -8.18
CA ALA A 71 18.89 -8.43 -7.67
C ALA A 71 18.07 -7.61 -8.69
N LEU A 72 18.42 -7.66 -9.97
CA LEU A 72 17.70 -6.96 -11.03
C LEU A 72 16.25 -7.44 -11.13
N ASN A 73 16.02 -8.75 -11.11
CA ASN A 73 14.68 -9.33 -11.14
C ASN A 73 13.84 -8.91 -9.93
N GLU A 74 14.41 -8.93 -8.72
CA GLU A 74 13.67 -8.53 -7.53
C GLU A 74 13.44 -7.02 -7.44
N ILE A 75 14.35 -6.20 -7.99
CA ILE A 75 14.14 -4.75 -8.12
C ILE A 75 13.03 -4.46 -9.14
N TYR A 76 12.94 -5.22 -10.23
CA TYR A 76 11.80 -5.14 -11.13
C TYR A 76 10.48 -5.45 -10.40
N ASN A 77 10.42 -6.54 -9.63
CA ASN A 77 9.24 -6.88 -8.84
C ASN A 77 8.90 -5.78 -7.81
N TYR A 78 9.93 -5.18 -7.20
CA TYR A 78 9.74 -4.05 -6.30
C TYR A 78 9.16 -2.83 -7.02
N MET A 79 9.65 -2.50 -8.22
CA MET A 79 9.11 -1.42 -9.03
C MET A 79 7.66 -1.66 -9.43
N ASP A 80 7.31 -2.90 -9.77
CA ASP A 80 5.93 -3.30 -10.07
C ASP A 80 5.02 -3.12 -8.86
N LEU A 81 5.45 -3.58 -7.68
CA LEU A 81 4.76 -3.32 -6.42
C LEU A 81 4.57 -1.81 -6.17
N CYS A 82 5.59 -0.99 -6.44
CA CYS A 82 5.46 0.47 -6.27
C CYS A 82 4.37 1.05 -7.19
N ASN A 83 4.31 0.59 -8.44
CA ASN A 83 3.27 0.98 -9.39
C ASN A 83 1.87 0.58 -8.88
N GLU A 84 1.70 -0.64 -8.37
CA GLU A 84 0.43 -1.09 -7.78
C GLU A 84 0.06 -0.25 -6.55
N GLN A 85 1.01 0.03 -5.65
CA GLN A 85 0.81 0.92 -4.50
C GLN A 85 0.32 2.32 -4.92
N ILE A 86 0.90 2.88 -5.98
CA ILE A 86 0.49 4.16 -6.56
C ILE A 86 -0.93 4.08 -7.13
N PHE A 87 -1.23 3.03 -7.89
CA PHE A 87 -2.56 2.77 -8.44
C PHE A 87 -3.62 2.66 -7.33
N LEU A 88 -3.34 1.90 -6.28
CA LEU A 88 -4.21 1.75 -5.12
C LEU A 88 -4.47 3.08 -4.40
N ARG A 89 -3.44 3.93 -4.29
CA ARG A 89 -3.60 5.28 -3.74
C ARG A 89 -4.47 6.16 -4.64
N LYS A 90 -4.25 6.13 -5.95
CA LYS A 90 -5.08 6.83 -6.94
C LYS A 90 -6.55 6.39 -6.87
N ALA A 91 -6.78 5.09 -6.69
CA ALA A 91 -8.09 4.47 -6.51
C ALA A 91 -8.73 4.71 -5.12
N LYS A 92 -8.12 5.52 -4.23
CA LYS A 92 -8.61 5.84 -2.88
C LYS A 92 -8.73 4.62 -1.96
N ARG A 93 -8.00 3.52 -2.23
CA ARG A 93 -8.01 2.29 -1.43
C ARG A 93 -7.02 2.29 -0.27
N VAL A 94 -6.10 3.26 -0.26
CA VAL A 94 -5.01 3.37 0.72
C VAL A 94 -5.13 4.70 1.47
N ARG A 95 -4.93 4.65 2.79
CA ARG A 95 -4.95 5.83 3.67
C ARG A 95 -3.77 6.76 3.38
N LYS A 96 -3.91 8.03 3.77
CA LYS A 96 -2.89 9.05 3.48
C LYS A 96 -1.59 8.79 4.25
N ASN A 97 -1.68 8.38 5.51
CA ASN A 97 -0.53 8.00 6.32
C ASN A 97 0.20 6.80 5.72
N THR A 98 -0.52 5.73 5.36
CA THR A 98 0.06 4.54 4.72
C THR A 98 0.76 4.90 3.40
N TRP A 99 0.15 5.76 2.58
CA TRP A 99 0.82 6.27 1.38
C TRP A 99 2.09 7.07 1.69
N ASN A 100 2.08 7.89 2.74
CA ASN A 100 3.28 8.63 3.16
C ASN A 100 4.42 7.71 3.58
N ASP A 101 4.11 6.63 4.30
CA ASP A 101 5.10 5.64 4.70
C ASP A 101 5.65 4.88 3.48
N TRP A 102 4.78 4.54 2.53
CA TRP A 102 5.19 3.87 1.29
C TRP A 102 6.07 4.75 0.42
N GLN A 103 5.70 6.02 0.16
CA GLN A 103 6.53 6.89 -0.68
C GLN A 103 7.89 7.18 -0.05
N GLU A 104 7.97 7.25 1.28
CA GLU A 104 9.25 7.38 1.98
C GLU A 104 10.10 6.09 1.86
N GLY A 105 9.48 4.92 1.98
CA GLY A 105 10.16 3.64 1.72
C GLY A 105 10.67 3.52 0.28
N MET A 106 9.89 4.00 -0.70
CA MET A 106 10.35 4.11 -2.09
C MET A 106 11.58 4.99 -2.21
N ARG A 107 11.55 6.20 -1.62
CA ARG A 107 12.68 7.12 -1.64
C ARG A 107 13.95 6.46 -1.11
N LEU A 108 13.88 5.88 0.08
CA LEU A 108 15.02 5.22 0.72
C LEU A 108 15.59 4.06 -0.11
N ASN A 109 14.73 3.21 -0.68
CA ASN A 109 15.20 2.08 -1.49
C ASN A 109 15.82 2.56 -2.81
N PHE A 110 15.22 3.53 -3.49
CA PHE A 110 15.78 4.08 -4.74
C PHE A 110 17.01 4.98 -4.53
N GLU A 111 17.37 5.31 -3.29
CA GLU A 111 18.66 5.93 -2.95
C GLU A 111 19.82 4.92 -2.87
N LEU A 112 19.53 3.62 -2.78
CA LEU A 112 20.57 2.59 -2.72
C LEU A 112 21.33 2.50 -4.06
N PRO A 113 22.67 2.35 -4.05
CA PRO A 113 23.48 2.42 -5.27
C PRO A 113 23.03 1.46 -6.36
N PHE A 114 22.81 0.18 -6.01
CA PHE A 114 22.39 -0.81 -7.01
C PHE A 114 20.93 -0.61 -7.47
N PHE A 115 20.05 -0.09 -6.62
CA PHE A 115 18.69 0.26 -7.01
C PHE A 115 18.66 1.40 -8.03
N GLN A 116 19.55 2.40 -7.91
CA GLN A 116 19.67 3.45 -8.91
C GLN A 116 20.07 2.88 -10.26
N VAL A 117 21.11 2.05 -10.29
CA VAL A 117 21.59 1.39 -11.52
C VAL A 117 20.48 0.54 -12.16
N ALA A 118 19.92 -0.40 -11.38
CA ALA A 118 18.90 -1.32 -11.87
C ALA A 118 17.62 -0.60 -12.29
N SER A 119 17.12 0.36 -11.49
CA SER A 119 15.88 1.07 -11.83
C SER A 119 16.06 1.96 -13.07
N ASN A 120 17.21 2.61 -13.25
CA ASN A 120 17.48 3.37 -14.48
C ASN A 120 17.55 2.46 -15.71
N GLU A 121 18.20 1.31 -15.59
CA GLU A 121 18.25 0.31 -16.65
C GLU A 121 16.82 -0.15 -17.04
N ILE A 122 16.01 -0.54 -16.06
CA ILE A 122 14.63 -1.00 -16.29
C ILE A 122 13.80 0.11 -16.92
N LEU A 123 13.85 1.33 -16.38
CA LEU A 123 13.08 2.48 -16.87
C LEU A 123 13.47 2.91 -18.28
N ASN A 124 14.71 2.67 -18.70
CA ASN A 124 15.18 2.94 -20.06
C ASN A 124 14.73 1.85 -21.04
N ARG A 125 14.75 0.58 -20.63
CA ARG A 125 14.27 -0.55 -21.45
C ARG A 125 12.74 -0.58 -21.57
N LEU A 126 12.02 -0.09 -20.56
CA LEU A 126 10.57 -0.09 -20.47
C LEU A 126 10.04 1.34 -20.27
N PRO A 127 10.13 2.21 -21.30
CA PRO A 127 9.86 3.64 -21.16
C PRO A 127 8.42 3.94 -20.70
N THR A 128 7.45 3.14 -21.13
CA THR A 128 6.01 3.39 -20.94
C THR A 128 5.36 2.62 -19.78
N THR A 129 6.08 1.70 -19.13
CA THR A 129 5.49 0.78 -18.13
C THR A 129 5.34 1.42 -16.74
N PHE A 130 6.26 2.30 -16.35
CA PHE A 130 6.36 2.84 -14.99
C PHE A 130 6.08 4.34 -14.91
N ASN A 131 5.14 4.86 -15.70
CA ASN A 131 4.87 6.30 -15.81
C ASN A 131 4.48 6.93 -14.46
N GLU A 132 3.60 6.25 -13.72
CA GLU A 132 3.17 6.67 -12.38
C GLU A 132 4.33 6.73 -11.40
N LEU A 133 5.14 5.67 -11.34
CA LEU A 133 6.35 5.66 -10.51
C LEU A 133 7.33 6.77 -10.94
N ARG A 134 7.50 7.00 -12.24
CA ARG A 134 8.33 8.09 -12.77
C ARG A 134 7.85 9.44 -12.26
N ARG A 135 6.53 9.70 -12.32
CA ARG A 135 5.90 10.91 -11.75
C ARG A 135 6.14 11.05 -10.24
N VAL A 136 6.11 9.94 -9.47
CA VAL A 136 6.48 9.97 -8.04
C VAL A 136 7.94 10.37 -7.86
N LYS A 137 8.85 9.74 -8.60
CA LYS A 137 10.30 10.03 -8.53
C LYS A 137 10.60 11.49 -8.90
N GLU A 138 10.00 11.99 -9.98
CA GLU A 138 10.13 13.38 -10.47
C GLU A 138 9.59 14.40 -9.46
N SER A 139 8.55 14.04 -8.70
CA SER A 139 8.02 14.88 -7.62
C SER A 139 8.89 14.88 -6.35
N GLY A 140 10.00 14.13 -6.34
CA GLY A 140 10.84 13.95 -5.17
C GLY A 140 10.14 13.24 -4.02
N TYR A 141 9.22 12.30 -4.32
CA TYR A 141 8.43 11.56 -3.33
C TYR A 141 7.64 12.49 -2.38
N ARG A 142 7.13 13.60 -2.93
CA ARG A 142 6.30 14.59 -2.20
C ARG A 142 4.99 14.82 -2.95
N THR A 143 4.27 13.74 -3.20
CA THR A 143 3.07 13.75 -4.03
C THR A 143 1.95 12.93 -3.42
N ASP A 144 0.74 13.08 -3.95
CA ASP A 144 -0.41 12.30 -3.55
C ASP A 144 -1.18 11.85 -4.80
N PRO A 145 -1.02 10.57 -5.23
CA PRO A 145 -1.69 10.01 -6.40
C PRO A 145 -3.21 10.11 -6.39
N ARG A 146 -3.82 10.27 -5.22
CA ARG A 146 -5.26 10.52 -5.10
C ARG A 146 -5.69 11.87 -5.70
N LYS A 147 -4.76 12.80 -5.91
CA LYS A 147 -4.98 14.14 -6.46
C LYS A 147 -4.62 14.26 -7.95
N TRP A 148 -4.18 13.17 -8.57
CA TRP A 148 -3.74 13.16 -9.96
C TRP A 148 -4.89 13.07 -10.96
#